data_AF-A0A6V7KA43-F1
#
_entry.id   AF-A0A6V7KA43-F1
#
_cell.length_a   1.000
_cell.length_b   1.000
_cell.length_c   1.000
_cell.angle_alpha   90.00
_cell.angle_beta   90.00
_cell.angle_gamma   90.00
#
_symmetry.space_group_name_H-M   'P 1'
#
loop_
_entity.id
_entity.type
_entity.pdbx_description
1 polymer ?
#
loop_
_entity_poly.entity_id
_entity_poly.type
_entity_poly.pdbx_seq_one_letter_code
_entity_poly.pdbx_strand_id
1 'polypeptide(L)'
;PPYNAPGPDHRPEDPPQLREQEFEVIMDRNRTVSSSAIARAVSDAAAGEYASAIETLVTAISLIKQSKVAGDDRCKILISSLQDTLRGVETKSYGSARR
;
A
#
# COMPACT_ATOMS: atom_id res chain seq x y z
N PRO A 1 -57.53 14.34 26.62
CA PRO A 1 -56.11 14.64 26.94
C PRO A 1 -55.15 13.95 25.96
N PRO A 2 -54.51 14.70 25.04
CA PRO A 2 -53.48 14.20 24.15
C PRO A 2 -52.10 14.46 24.77
N TYR A 3 -51.20 13.47 24.76
CA TYR A 3 -49.77 13.74 24.95
C TYR A 3 -48.96 12.88 23.99
N ASN A 4 -48.70 13.51 22.84
CA ASN A 4 -47.45 13.56 22.10
C ASN A 4 -46.47 12.37 22.22
N ALA A 5 -46.38 11.60 21.13
CA ALA A 5 -45.06 11.30 20.55
C ALA A 5 -44.49 12.58 19.92
N PRO A 6 -43.18 12.86 20.05
CA PRO A 6 -42.34 12.60 18.88
C PRO A 6 -40.88 12.22 19.20
N GLY A 7 -40.26 11.46 18.29
CA GLY A 7 -38.80 11.39 18.19
C GLY A 7 -38.29 10.11 17.52
N PRO A 8 -38.05 10.10 16.20
CA PRO A 8 -37.22 9.09 15.57
C PRO A 8 -35.78 9.42 15.96
N ASP A 9 -35.20 8.66 16.88
CA ASP A 9 -33.77 8.75 17.18
C ASP A 9 -32.99 8.23 15.95
N HIS A 10 -32.72 9.15 15.04
CA HIS A 10 -31.69 9.00 14.02
C HIS A 10 -30.34 8.94 14.75
N ARG A 11 -29.98 7.75 15.22
CA ARG A 11 -28.59 7.42 15.48
C ARG A 11 -28.09 6.66 14.27
N PRO A 12 -27.39 7.28 13.30
CA PRO A 12 -26.54 6.53 12.42
C PRO A 12 -25.35 6.07 13.26
N GLU A 13 -25.55 5.04 14.08
CA GLU A 13 -24.45 4.22 14.58
C GLU A 13 -23.95 3.41 13.39
N ASP A 14 -23.15 4.04 12.53
CA ASP A 14 -22.25 3.27 11.67
C ASP A 14 -21.19 2.68 12.60
N PRO A 15 -21.18 1.34 12.82
CA PRO A 15 -20.35 0.77 13.86
C PRO A 15 -18.87 0.92 13.51
N PRO A 16 -17.99 1.28 14.47
CA PRO A 16 -16.55 1.39 14.25
C PRO A 16 -15.89 0.09 13.73
N GLN A 17 -16.58 -1.04 13.84
CA GLN A 17 -16.14 -2.36 13.36
C GLN A 17 -16.03 -2.44 11.83
N LEU A 18 -16.89 -1.73 11.08
CA LEU A 18 -16.83 -1.72 9.61
C LEU A 18 -15.55 -1.03 9.12
N ARG A 19 -15.12 0.05 9.80
CA ARG A 19 -13.87 0.74 9.49
C ARG A 19 -12.66 -0.13 9.76
N GLU A 20 -12.57 -0.80 10.90
CA GLU A 20 -11.41 -1.67 11.18
C GLU A 20 -11.29 -2.83 10.18
N GLN A 21 -12.43 -3.41 9.79
CA GLN A 21 -12.44 -4.45 8.75
C GLN A 21 -12.02 -3.91 7.37
N GLU A 22 -12.46 -2.71 6.97
CA GLU A 22 -12.01 -2.06 5.73
C GLU A 22 -10.49 -1.79 5.76
N PHE A 23 -9.96 -1.32 6.89
CA PHE A 23 -8.53 -1.06 7.06
C PHE A 23 -7.70 -2.33 6.90
N GLU A 24 -8.12 -3.43 7.54
CA GLU A 24 -7.43 -4.72 7.42
C GLU A 24 -7.48 -5.26 5.99
N VAL A 25 -8.59 -5.11 5.27
CA VAL A 25 -8.70 -5.50 3.85
C VAL A 25 -7.73 -4.69 2.97
N ILE A 26 -7.66 -3.37 3.17
CA ILE A 26 -6.71 -2.54 2.42
C ILE A 26 -5.27 -2.90 2.81
N MET A 27 -5.00 -3.17 4.08
CA MET A 27 -3.68 -3.60 4.54
C MET A 27 -3.25 -4.94 3.93
N ASP A 28 -4.13 -5.93 3.88
CA ASP A 28 -3.86 -7.23 3.26
C ASP A 28 -3.53 -7.08 1.77
N ARG A 29 -4.31 -6.24 1.07
CA ARG A 29 -4.01 -5.87 -0.32
C ARG A 29 -2.65 -5.20 -0.44
N ASN A 30 -2.30 -4.26 0.42
CA ASN A 30 -1.01 -3.57 0.39
C ASN A 30 0.16 -4.54 0.66
N ARG A 31 0.00 -5.52 1.55
CA ARG A 31 1.00 -6.58 1.76
C ARG A 31 1.20 -7.42 0.50
N THR A 32 0.11 -7.83 -0.13
CA THR A 32 0.14 -8.62 -1.37
C THR A 32 0.79 -7.83 -2.52
N VAL A 33 0.42 -6.57 -2.69
CA VAL A 33 1.02 -5.67 -3.70
C VAL A 33 2.51 -5.48 -3.43
N SER A 34 2.90 -5.24 -2.18
CA SER A 34 4.32 -5.06 -1.81
C SER A 34 5.14 -6.31 -2.12
N SER A 35 4.67 -7.48 -1.66
CA SER A 35 5.37 -8.75 -1.86
C SER A 35 5.51 -9.11 -3.34
N SER A 36 4.45 -8.93 -4.12
CA SER A 36 4.47 -9.23 -5.55
C SER A 36 5.34 -8.26 -6.34
N ALA A 37 5.30 -6.96 -6.00
CA ALA A 37 6.17 -5.96 -6.61
C ALA A 37 7.65 -6.21 -6.33
N ILE A 38 8.02 -6.56 -5.09
CA ILE A 38 9.40 -6.90 -4.73
C ILE A 38 9.87 -8.13 -5.51
N ALA A 39 9.10 -9.22 -5.47
CA ALA A 39 9.46 -10.46 -6.17
C ALA A 39 9.66 -10.23 -7.67
N ARG A 40 8.75 -9.46 -8.29
CA ARG A 40 8.83 -9.10 -9.70
C ARG A 40 10.03 -8.22 -10.00
N ALA A 41 10.22 -7.13 -9.25
CA ALA A 41 11.35 -6.23 -9.45
C ALA A 41 12.71 -6.92 -9.27
N VAL A 42 12.82 -7.84 -8.31
CA VAL A 42 14.03 -8.65 -8.14
C VAL A 42 14.27 -9.57 -9.34
N SER A 43 13.21 -10.18 -9.87
CA SER A 43 13.29 -11.06 -11.05
C SER A 43 13.68 -10.27 -12.31
N ASP A 44 13.03 -9.14 -12.54
CA ASP A 44 13.29 -8.24 -13.68
C ASP A 44 14.72 -7.67 -13.60
N ALA A 45 15.16 -7.23 -12.41
CA ALA A 45 16.53 -6.77 -12.20
C ALA A 45 17.57 -7.89 -12.42
N ALA A 46 17.26 -9.14 -12.08
CA ALA A 46 18.13 -10.29 -12.35
C ALA A 46 18.24 -10.60 -13.85
N ALA A 47 17.20 -10.27 -14.64
CA ALA A 47 17.21 -10.34 -16.10
C ALA A 47 17.89 -9.14 -16.79
N GLY A 48 18.29 -8.11 -16.02
CA GLY A 48 18.85 -6.86 -16.55
C GLY A 48 17.80 -5.81 -16.93
N GLU A 49 16.52 -6.10 -16.72
CA GLU A 49 15.39 -5.22 -17.03
C GLU A 49 15.15 -4.19 -15.92
N TYR A 50 16.19 -3.41 -15.60
CA TYR A 50 16.16 -2.48 -14.48
C TYR A 50 15.08 -1.40 -14.61
N ALA A 51 14.77 -0.94 -15.83
CA ALA A 51 13.73 0.06 -16.05
C ALA A 51 12.34 -0.45 -15.64
N SER A 52 12.01 -1.69 -16.02
CA SER A 52 10.73 -2.33 -15.65
C SER A 52 10.66 -2.62 -14.14
N ALA A 53 11.77 -3.06 -13.54
CA ALA A 53 11.86 -3.26 -12.10
C ALA A 53 11.61 -1.97 -11.30
N ILE A 54 12.23 -0.86 -11.73
CA ILE A 54 12.07 0.47 -11.12
C ILE A 54 10.62 0.95 -11.23
N GLU A 55 10.04 0.88 -12.43
CA GLU A 55 8.64 1.28 -12.65
C GLU A 55 7.67 0.48 -11.77
N THR A 56 7.89 -0.83 -11.65
CA THR A 56 7.08 -1.72 -10.80
C THR A 56 7.10 -1.27 -9.33
N LEU A 57 8.29 -0.97 -8.80
CA LEU A 57 8.46 -0.53 -7.41
C LEU A 57 7.85 0.85 -7.16
N VAL A 58 8.09 1.81 -8.06
CA VAL A 58 7.52 3.17 -7.96
C VAL A 58 6.00 3.14 -8.03
N THR A 59 5.45 2.29 -8.89
CA THR A 59 4.00 2.08 -9.00
C THR A 59 3.43 1.50 -7.71
N ALA A 60 4.04 0.45 -7.17
CA ALA A 60 3.60 -0.16 -5.91
C ALA A 60 3.64 0.82 -4.73
N ILE A 61 4.72 1.62 -4.60
CA ILE A 61 4.82 2.68 -3.59
C ILE A 61 3.69 3.69 -3.76
N SER A 62 3.43 4.13 -4.99
CA SER A 62 2.39 5.12 -5.28
C SER A 62 1.00 4.61 -4.91
N LEU A 63 0.70 3.34 -5.21
CA LEU A 63 -0.56 2.69 -4.84
C LEU A 63 -0.76 2.64 -3.32
N ILE A 64 0.29 2.29 -2.57
CA ILE A 64 0.19 2.22 -1.10
C ILE A 64 0.06 3.62 -0.50
N LYS A 65 0.80 4.62 -1.01
CA LYS A 65 0.71 6.02 -0.53
C LYS A 65 -0.65 6.66 -0.82
N GLN A 66 -1.35 6.22 -1.86
CA GLN A 66 -2.71 6.66 -2.18
C GLN A 66 -3.79 5.87 -1.41
N SER A 67 -3.43 4.79 -0.73
CA SER A 67 -4.37 4.00 0.06
C SER A 67 -4.81 4.75 1.33
N LYS A 68 -6.05 4.52 1.77
CA LYS A 68 -6.62 5.17 2.97
C LYS A 68 -5.82 4.88 4.25
N VAL A 69 -5.05 3.79 4.27
CA VAL A 69 -4.25 3.33 5.41
C VAL A 69 -2.78 3.75 5.33
N ALA A 70 -2.40 4.60 4.37
CA ALA A 70 -1.00 5.03 4.18
C ALA A 70 -0.35 5.68 5.41
N GLY A 71 -1.16 6.28 6.30
CA GLY A 71 -0.69 6.88 7.55
C GLY A 71 -0.36 5.89 8.67
N ASP A 72 -0.79 4.63 8.55
CA ASP A 72 -0.55 3.56 9.52
C ASP A 72 0.92 3.12 9.51
N ASP A 73 1.48 2.83 10.68
CA ASP A 73 2.90 2.44 10.80
C ASP A 73 3.21 1.14 10.05
N ARG A 74 2.23 0.24 9.91
CA ARG A 74 2.39 -0.97 9.12
C ARG A 74 2.54 -0.65 7.64
N CYS A 75 1.81 0.33 7.11
CA CYS A 75 1.98 0.81 5.73
C CYS A 75 3.32 1.50 5.52
N LYS A 76 3.78 2.30 6.51
CA LYS A 76 5.10 2.94 6.44
C LYS A 76 6.21 1.90 6.31
N ILE A 77 6.13 0.78 7.06
CA ILE A 77 7.09 -0.33 6.96
C ILE A 77 7.09 -0.94 5.55
N LEU A 78 5.91 -1.15 4.94
CA LEU A 78 5.81 -1.67 3.57
C LEU A 78 6.43 -0.70 2.55
N ILE A 79 6.15 0.61 2.68
CA ILE A 79 6.73 1.64 1.83
C ILE A 79 8.26 1.65 1.97
N SER A 80 8.78 1.61 3.21
CA SER A 80 10.23 1.55 3.44
C SER A 80 10.85 0.32 2.78
N SER A 81 10.22 -0.85 2.91
CA SER A 81 10.71 -2.09 2.29
C SER A 81 10.77 -1.99 0.76
N LEU A 82 9.77 -1.38 0.14
CA LEU A 82 9.77 -1.11 -1.31
C LEU A 82 10.84 -0.10 -1.70
N GLN A 83 11.04 0.96 -0.91
CA GLN A 83 12.08 1.97 -1.15
C GLN A 83 13.49 1.42 -0.99
N ASP A 84 13.73 0.52 -0.03
CA ASP A 84 15.01 -0.16 0.14
C ASP A 84 15.32 -1.06 -1.07
N THR A 85 14.30 -1.79 -1.54
CA THR A 85 14.42 -2.61 -2.76
C THR A 85 14.72 -1.73 -3.97
N LEU A 86 14.01 -0.60 -4.12
CA LEU A 86 14.19 0.34 -5.23
C LEU A 86 15.62 0.88 -5.27
N ARG A 87 16.13 1.38 -4.13
CA ARG A 87 17.52 1.86 -4.03
C ARG A 87 18.54 0.79 -4.38
N GLY A 88 18.29 -0.46 -3.99
CA GLY A 88 19.12 -1.61 -4.35
C GLY A 88 19.15 -1.86 -5.86
N VAL A 89 17.99 -1.80 -6.53
CA VAL A 89 17.87 -1.96 -7.99
C VAL A 89 18.52 -0.78 -8.73
N GLU A 90 18.27 0.46 -8.31
CA GLU A 90 18.87 1.67 -8.88
C GLU A 90 20.39 1.61 -8.81
N THR A 91 20.94 1.26 -7.65
CA THR A 91 22.41 1.12 -7.46
C THR A 91 23.01 0.11 -8.43
N LYS A 92 22.34 -1.03 -8.66
CA LYS A 92 22.80 -2.05 -9.62
C LYS A 92 22.68 -1.58 -11.07
N SER A 93 21.61 -0.84 -11.40
CA SER A 93 21.40 -0.25 -12.72
C SER A 93 22.53 0.72 -13.09
N TYR A 94 22.87 1.66 -12.20
CA TYR A 94 23.97 2.61 -12.42
C TYR A 94 25.34 1.93 -12.47
N GLY A 95 25.56 0.88 -11.67
CA GLY A 95 26.78 0.09 -11.69
C GLY A 95 26.96 -0.72 -12.98
N SER A 96 25.86 -1.22 -13.56
CA SER A 96 25.87 -1.94 -14.84
C SER A 96 26.15 -1.01 -16.02
N ALA A 97 25.70 0.25 -15.96
CA ALA A 97 25.96 1.25 -17.00
C ALA A 97 27.43 1.75 -17.06
N ARG A 98 28.24 1.44 -16.03
CA ARG A 98 29.66 1.83 -15.95
C ARG A 98 30.65 0.71 -16.34
N ARG A 99 30.16 -0.48 -16.69
CA ARG A 99 30.96 -1.59 -17.21
C ARG A 99 30.87 -1.66 -18.73
#